data_AF-X1U065-F1
#
_entry.id   AF-X1U065-F1
#
_cell.length_a   1.000
_cell.length_b   1.000
_cell.length_c   1.000
_cell.angle_alpha   90.00
_cell.angle_beta   90.00
_cell.angle_gamma   90.00
#
_symmetry.space_group_name_H-M   'P 1'
#
loop_
_entity.id
_entity.type
_entity.pdbx_description
1 polymer ?
#
loop_
_entity_poly.entity_id
_entity_poly.type
_entity_poly.pdbx_seq_one_letter_code
_entity_poly.pdbx_strand_id
1 'polypeptide(L)'
;LVKETVVVKEIVKETVIVEGKPKEVTKVVEKVVEVEKVVTATPAPEVPKLITYVESAGFGVPQYSETIAPIAKELSKKMQSEGVNIEFRVLVLDDPRTKYPLLYASGVEFTFAFDAQWYNMLSLRDQGYFRPLEGLLPQFPHIVEAIGQDVIDYNFMGDHLYGLPTGFYLGGTSGVVYRLDLIEKYGMDKPTCLDDLEEFFKEVKKNEPEMIAFGADKVFNAFYDSGRWHWYTRKTHPYSRGGEAAGVT
;
A
#
# COMPACT_ATOMS: atom_id res chain seq x y z
N LEU A 1 -31.13 28.52 -15.42
CA LEU A 1 -31.75 29.75 -14.87
C LEU A 1 -33.19 29.41 -14.51
N VAL A 2 -33.57 29.52 -13.24
CA VAL A 2 -34.97 29.36 -12.82
C VAL A 2 -35.48 30.77 -12.53
N LYS A 3 -36.58 31.15 -13.19
CA LYS A 3 -37.28 32.41 -12.94
C LYS A 3 -38.32 32.15 -11.86
N GLU A 4 -38.23 32.86 -10.75
CA GLU A 4 -39.22 32.80 -9.68
C GLU A 4 -39.88 34.17 -9.54
N THR A 5 -41.21 34.18 -9.54
CA THR A 5 -42.01 35.39 -9.39
C THR A 5 -42.35 35.56 -7.91
N VAL A 6 -41.81 36.59 -7.26
CA VAL A 6 -42.07 36.86 -5.85
C VAL A 6 -42.95 38.12 -5.73
N VAL A 7 -44.07 37.99 -5.02
CA VAL A 7 -44.94 39.14 -4.70
C VAL A 7 -44.48 39.75 -3.39
N VAL A 8 -43.95 40.97 -3.44
CA VAL A 8 -43.55 41.73 -2.25
C VAL A 8 -44.64 42.73 -1.93
N LYS A 9 -45.19 42.68 -0.70
CA LYS A 9 -46.18 43.65 -0.23
C LYS A 9 -45.46 44.75 0.54
N GLU A 10 -45.55 45.98 0.05
CA GLU A 10 -44.99 47.16 0.72
C GLU A 10 -46.13 47.99 1.33
N ILE A 11 -45.94 48.43 2.57
CA ILE A 11 -46.92 49.25 3.29
C ILE A 11 -46.47 50.70 3.19
N VAL A 12 -47.17 51.50 2.38
CA VAL A 12 -46.89 52.93 2.23
C VAL A 12 -47.90 53.73 3.06
N LYS A 13 -47.40 54.60 3.94
CA LYS A 13 -48.22 55.55 4.70
C LYS A 13 -48.19 56.89 3.99
N GLU A 14 -49.36 57.41 3.64
CA GLU A 14 -49.50 58.72 3.02
C GLU A 14 -50.43 59.58 3.87
N THR A 15 -50.05 60.84 4.09
CA THR A 15 -50.89 61.78 4.84
C THR A 15 -51.75 62.55 3.83
N VAL A 16 -53.07 62.37 3.94
CA VAL A 16 -54.03 63.05 3.07
C VAL A 16 -54.88 64.00 3.91
N ILE A 17 -55.18 65.19 3.39
CA ILE A 17 -56.02 66.17 4.09
C ILE A 17 -57.48 65.89 3.75
N VAL A 18 -58.27 65.56 4.76
CA VAL A 18 -59.72 65.38 4.64
C VAL A 18 -60.39 66.38 5.56
N GLU A 19 -61.26 67.24 5.02
CA GLU A 19 -61.98 68.28 5.76
C GLU A 19 -61.06 69.21 6.60
N GLY A 20 -59.92 69.59 6.02
CA GLY A 20 -59.00 70.57 6.62
C GLY A 20 -58.14 70.06 7.78
N LYS A 21 -58.12 68.75 8.07
CA LYS A 21 -57.20 68.14 9.04
C LYS A 21 -56.36 67.02 8.39
N PRO A 22 -55.05 66.93 8.67
CA PRO A 22 -54.21 65.85 8.15
C PRO A 22 -54.59 64.51 8.80
N LYS A 23 -54.79 63.48 7.98
CA LYS A 23 -55.05 62.11 8.42
C LYS A 23 -54.12 61.14 7.69
N GLU A 24 -53.38 60.34 8.44
CA GLU A 24 -52.54 59.28 7.87
C GLU A 24 -53.41 58.12 7.38
N VAL A 25 -53.23 57.74 6.12
CA VAL A 25 -53.86 56.57 5.51
C VAL A 25 -52.75 55.58 5.13
N THR A 26 -52.91 54.33 5.55
CA THR A 26 -51.98 53.25 5.23
C THR A 26 -52.49 52.49 4.01
N LYS A 27 -51.72 52.44 2.93
CA LYS A 27 -52.04 51.72 1.70
C LYS A 27 -51.04 50.59 1.48
N VAL A 28 -51.53 49.37 1.30
CA VAL A 28 -50.68 48.22 0.94
C VAL A 28 -50.57 48.18 -0.58
N VAL A 29 -49.34 48.27 -1.09
CA VAL A 29 -49.04 48.17 -2.52
C VAL A 29 -48.33 46.83 -2.75
N GLU A 30 -48.94 45.97 -3.56
CA GLU A 30 -48.33 44.69 -3.94
C GLU A 30 -47.50 44.91 -5.20
N LYS A 31 -46.19 44.69 -5.10
CA LYS A 31 -45.25 44.78 -6.23
C LYS A 31 -44.77 43.37 -6.59
N VAL A 32 -45.02 42.97 -7.82
CA VAL A 32 -44.51 41.70 -8.37
C VAL A 32 -43.10 41.94 -8.87
N VAL A 33 -42.11 41.21 -8.32
CA VAL A 33 -40.71 41.29 -8.73
C VAL A 33 -40.28 39.91 -9.23
N GLU A 34 -39.81 39.84 -10.49
CA GLU A 34 -39.18 38.64 -11.03
C GLU A 34 -37.70 38.62 -10.64
N VAL A 35 -37.29 37.59 -9.91
CA VAL A 35 -35.88 37.41 -9.51
C VAL A 35 -35.30 36.26 -10.30
N GLU A 36 -34.28 36.54 -11.12
CA GLU A 36 -33.51 35.52 -11.82
C GLU A 36 -32.44 34.94 -10.89
N LYS A 37 -32.64 33.69 -10.43
CA LYS A 37 -31.64 32.96 -9.66
C LYS A 37 -30.74 32.18 -10.62
N VAL A 38 -29.46 32.53 -10.66
CA VAL A 38 -28.42 31.73 -11.33
C VAL A 38 -28.14 30.50 -10.48
N VAL A 39 -28.80 29.39 -10.79
CA VAL A 39 -28.42 28.07 -10.26
C VAL A 39 -27.22 27.60 -11.09
N THR A 40 -26.00 27.88 -10.62
CA THR A 40 -24.81 27.17 -11.09
C THR A 40 -24.93 25.72 -10.63
N ALA A 41 -25.02 24.79 -11.57
CA ALA A 41 -24.97 23.37 -11.26
C ALA A 41 -23.66 23.06 -10.53
N THR A 42 -23.75 22.41 -9.38
CA THR A 42 -22.57 21.80 -8.73
C THR A 42 -21.93 20.86 -9.75
N PRO A 43 -20.63 21.00 -10.06
CA PRO A 43 -19.97 20.06 -10.96
C PRO A 43 -20.17 18.64 -10.44
N ALA A 44 -20.46 17.70 -11.35
CA ALA A 44 -20.58 16.30 -10.98
C ALA A 44 -19.31 15.84 -10.25
N PRO A 45 -19.40 14.96 -9.24
CA PRO A 45 -18.22 14.44 -8.58
C PRO A 45 -17.28 13.85 -9.63
N GLU A 46 -16.03 14.32 -9.63
CA GLU A 46 -15.01 13.80 -10.52
C GLU A 46 -14.83 12.30 -10.25
N VAL A 47 -14.83 11.47 -11.29
CA VAL A 47 -14.70 10.01 -11.13
C VAL A 47 -13.33 9.71 -10.52
N PRO A 48 -13.24 8.92 -9.43
CA PRO A 48 -11.96 8.60 -8.83
C PRO A 48 -10.99 7.96 -9.82
N LYS A 49 -9.73 8.37 -9.78
CA LYS A 49 -8.68 7.72 -10.58
C LYS A 49 -8.36 6.35 -9.99
N LEU A 50 -8.49 5.30 -10.80
CA LEU A 50 -8.15 3.95 -10.38
C LEU A 50 -6.64 3.80 -10.21
N ILE A 51 -6.23 3.31 -9.03
CA ILE A 51 -4.86 2.98 -8.67
C ILE A 51 -4.81 1.48 -8.39
N THR A 52 -4.12 0.75 -9.26
CA THR A 52 -3.97 -0.71 -9.15
C THR A 52 -2.57 -1.04 -8.69
N TYR A 53 -2.47 -1.59 -7.48
CA TYR A 53 -1.27 -2.21 -6.93
C TYR A 53 -1.26 -3.71 -7.24
N VAL A 54 -0.18 -4.21 -7.84
CA VAL A 54 0.02 -5.65 -8.06
C VAL A 54 0.91 -6.23 -6.97
N GLU A 55 0.38 -7.18 -6.20
CA GLU A 55 1.16 -7.97 -5.27
C GLU A 55 1.82 -9.13 -6.03
N SER A 56 3.13 -9.03 -6.25
CA SER A 56 3.87 -9.87 -7.20
C SER A 56 4.75 -10.94 -6.56
N ALA A 57 4.94 -10.92 -5.23
CA ALA A 57 5.95 -11.77 -4.58
C ALA A 57 5.46 -12.44 -3.29
N GLY A 58 4.28 -12.08 -2.77
CA GLY A 58 3.79 -12.64 -1.52
C GLY A 58 4.27 -11.91 -0.27
N PHE A 59 4.87 -10.72 -0.42
CA PHE A 59 5.60 -10.03 0.65
C PHE A 59 4.97 -8.68 1.04
N GLY A 60 4.29 -7.98 0.12
CA GLY A 60 3.90 -6.58 0.35
C GLY A 60 2.59 -6.38 1.12
N VAL A 61 1.65 -7.33 1.02
CA VAL A 61 0.29 -7.20 1.61
C VAL A 61 -0.29 -8.57 2.00
N PRO A 62 -1.40 -8.62 2.76
CA PRO A 62 -2.18 -9.85 2.91
C PRO A 62 -2.54 -10.50 1.55
N GLN A 63 -2.27 -11.80 1.42
CA GLN A 63 -2.43 -12.57 0.18
C GLN A 63 -3.86 -13.10 -0.04
N TYR A 64 -4.78 -12.72 0.83
CA TYR A 64 -6.16 -13.18 0.82
C TYR A 64 -7.07 -12.03 0.44
N SER A 65 -7.82 -12.18 -0.65
CA SER A 65 -8.71 -11.15 -1.20
C SER A 65 -9.73 -10.65 -0.17
N GLU A 66 -10.26 -11.55 0.65
CA GLU A 66 -11.17 -11.29 1.76
C GLU A 66 -10.55 -10.41 2.84
N THR A 67 -9.22 -10.39 2.95
CA THR A 67 -8.48 -9.55 3.89
C THR A 67 -8.07 -8.23 3.25
N ILE A 68 -7.50 -8.25 2.05
CA ILE A 68 -6.96 -7.04 1.42
C ILE A 68 -8.03 -6.15 0.78
N ALA A 69 -9.13 -6.71 0.27
CA ALA A 69 -10.17 -5.92 -0.39
C ALA A 69 -10.90 -4.95 0.56
N PRO A 70 -11.27 -5.32 1.80
CA PRO A 70 -11.80 -4.37 2.78
C PRO A 70 -10.81 -3.27 3.13
N ILE A 71 -9.52 -3.60 3.29
CA ILE A 71 -8.45 -2.61 3.57
C ILE A 71 -8.35 -1.62 2.41
N ALA A 72 -8.28 -2.10 1.17
CA ALA A 72 -8.20 -1.25 -0.02
C ALA A 72 -9.42 -0.33 -0.16
N LYS A 73 -10.62 -0.83 0.20
CA LYS A 73 -11.86 -0.04 0.22
C LYS A 73 -11.80 1.09 1.26
N GLU A 74 -11.39 0.81 2.49
CA GLU A 74 -11.30 1.83 3.53
C GLU A 74 -10.17 2.83 3.24
N LEU A 75 -9.05 2.38 2.66
CA LEU A 75 -7.99 3.27 2.19
C LEU A 75 -8.48 4.23 1.10
N SER A 76 -9.25 3.72 0.13
CA SER A 76 -9.86 4.55 -0.91
C SER A 76 -10.75 5.65 -0.31
N LYS A 77 -11.62 5.29 0.65
CA LYS A 77 -12.49 6.26 1.33
C LYS A 77 -11.67 7.32 2.08
N LYS A 78 -10.64 6.90 2.81
CA LYS A 78 -9.76 7.81 3.56
C LYS A 78 -9.09 8.80 2.60
N MET A 79 -8.47 8.31 1.53
CA MET A 79 -7.78 9.14 0.54
C MET A 79 -8.74 10.16 -0.10
N GLN A 80 -9.94 9.72 -0.50
CA GLN A 80 -10.96 10.61 -1.05
C GLN A 80 -11.42 11.67 -0.04
N SER A 81 -11.57 11.31 1.25
CA SER A 81 -11.92 12.27 2.30
C SER A 81 -10.82 13.30 2.57
N GLU A 82 -9.57 12.98 2.24
CA GLU A 82 -8.40 13.85 2.36
C GLU A 82 -8.12 14.65 1.08
N GLY A 83 -9.03 14.59 0.10
CA GLY A 83 -8.94 15.34 -1.16
C GLY A 83 -8.14 14.63 -2.25
N VAL A 84 -7.69 13.40 -2.02
CA VAL A 84 -7.03 12.56 -3.04
C VAL A 84 -8.07 11.67 -3.70
N ASN A 85 -8.60 12.10 -4.84
CA ASN A 85 -9.69 11.42 -5.53
C ASN A 85 -9.25 10.15 -6.27
N ILE A 86 -8.91 9.09 -5.51
CA ILE A 86 -8.45 7.81 -6.03
C ILE A 86 -9.31 6.64 -5.54
N GLU A 87 -9.36 5.59 -6.34
CA GLU A 87 -9.84 4.27 -5.93
C GLU A 87 -8.66 3.31 -5.91
N PHE A 88 -8.34 2.77 -4.74
CA PHE A 88 -7.24 1.83 -4.57
C PHE A 88 -7.71 0.39 -4.71
N ARG A 89 -7.02 -0.38 -5.56
CA ARG A 89 -7.23 -1.81 -5.77
C ARG A 89 -5.91 -2.56 -5.63
N VAL A 90 -6.02 -3.75 -5.08
CA VAL A 90 -4.90 -4.68 -4.98
C VAL A 90 -5.22 -5.92 -5.81
N LEU A 91 -4.36 -6.18 -6.78
CA LEU A 91 -4.36 -7.41 -7.56
C LEU A 91 -3.41 -8.39 -6.89
N VAL A 92 -3.97 -9.40 -6.22
CA VAL A 92 -3.20 -10.54 -5.71
C VAL A 92 -3.13 -11.60 -6.80
N LEU A 93 -1.92 -12.02 -7.13
CA LEU A 93 -1.68 -13.07 -8.13
C LEU A 93 -1.66 -14.45 -7.44
N ASP A 94 -2.40 -15.40 -8.00
CA ASP A 94 -2.42 -16.81 -7.62
C ASP A 94 -1.13 -17.56 -8.02
N ASP A 95 -0.49 -17.18 -9.12
CA ASP A 95 0.86 -17.59 -9.51
C ASP A 95 1.73 -16.37 -9.88
N PRO A 96 2.27 -15.66 -8.88
CA PRO A 96 2.99 -14.42 -9.12
C PRO A 96 4.24 -14.59 -10.00
N ARG A 97 4.93 -15.73 -9.91
CA ARG A 97 6.16 -16.00 -10.68
C ARG A 97 5.92 -15.98 -12.19
N THR A 98 4.82 -16.55 -12.63
CA THR A 98 4.47 -16.60 -14.05
C THR A 98 3.68 -15.38 -14.47
N LYS A 99 2.70 -14.95 -13.66
CA LYS A 99 1.73 -13.93 -14.08
C LYS A 99 2.29 -12.51 -14.01
N TYR A 100 3.21 -12.22 -13.10
CA TYR A 100 3.73 -10.86 -12.95
C TYR A 100 4.51 -10.38 -14.19
N PRO A 101 5.49 -11.13 -14.75
CA PRO A 101 6.11 -10.75 -16.02
C PRO A 101 5.12 -10.66 -17.19
N LEU A 102 4.10 -11.54 -17.22
CA LEU A 102 3.07 -11.52 -18.25
C LEU A 102 2.22 -10.24 -18.23
N LEU A 103 2.00 -9.62 -17.07
CA LEU A 103 1.28 -8.35 -16.99
C LEU A 103 1.98 -7.26 -17.81
N TYR A 104 3.30 -7.12 -17.66
CA TYR A 104 4.09 -6.18 -18.46
C TYR A 104 4.08 -6.53 -19.96
N ALA A 105 4.23 -7.81 -20.31
CA ALA A 105 4.19 -8.25 -21.71
C ALA A 105 2.82 -8.06 -22.37
N SER A 106 1.73 -8.18 -21.59
CA SER A 106 0.35 -8.05 -22.07
C SER A 106 -0.09 -6.61 -22.34
N GLY A 107 0.62 -5.62 -21.77
CA GLY A 107 0.22 -4.21 -21.85
C GLY A 107 -1.03 -3.88 -21.03
N VAL A 108 -1.46 -4.74 -20.10
CA VAL A 108 -2.52 -4.42 -19.14
C VAL A 108 -2.09 -3.23 -18.29
N GLU A 109 -2.96 -2.24 -18.16
CA GLU A 109 -2.68 -1.06 -17.33
C GLU A 109 -2.80 -1.41 -15.84
N PHE A 110 -1.73 -1.13 -15.09
CA PHE A 110 -1.71 -1.05 -13.63
C PHE A 110 -0.76 0.07 -13.21
N THR A 111 -0.81 0.48 -11.94
CA THR A 111 -0.10 1.69 -11.51
C THR A 111 1.28 1.38 -10.94
N PHE A 112 1.37 0.41 -10.03
CA PHE A 112 2.64 -0.02 -9.45
C PHE A 112 2.52 -1.44 -8.93
N ALA A 113 3.66 -2.06 -8.65
CA ALA A 113 3.73 -3.42 -8.14
C ALA A 113 4.81 -3.52 -7.07
N PHE A 114 4.73 -4.53 -6.21
CA PHE A 114 5.91 -4.95 -5.48
C PHE A 114 6.95 -5.48 -6.48
N ASP A 115 8.21 -5.19 -6.26
CA ASP A 115 9.32 -5.88 -6.90
C ASP A 115 10.59 -5.66 -6.08
N ALA A 116 11.63 -6.41 -6.39
CA ALA A 116 12.93 -6.26 -5.77
C ALA A 116 14.03 -6.74 -6.70
N GLN A 117 15.26 -6.29 -6.44
CA GLN A 117 16.45 -6.70 -7.20
C GLN A 117 16.67 -8.22 -7.23
N TRP A 118 16.24 -8.95 -6.20
CA TRP A 118 16.32 -10.41 -6.11
C TRP A 118 15.15 -11.13 -6.81
N TYR A 119 14.21 -10.40 -7.41
CA TYR A 119 13.05 -10.93 -8.12
C TYR A 119 13.10 -10.58 -9.62
N ASN A 120 12.08 -9.91 -10.17
CA ASN A 120 12.01 -9.62 -11.61
C ASN A 120 12.51 -8.21 -11.95
N MET A 121 12.77 -7.37 -10.95
CA MET A 121 13.07 -5.96 -11.13
C MET A 121 14.22 -5.69 -12.11
N LEU A 122 15.34 -6.41 -12.00
CA LEU A 122 16.49 -6.19 -12.90
C LEU A 122 16.13 -6.50 -14.36
N SER A 123 15.43 -7.61 -14.60
CA SER A 123 15.02 -8.02 -15.95
C SER A 123 13.98 -7.08 -16.55
N LEU A 124 12.99 -6.65 -15.75
CA LEU A 124 11.94 -5.73 -16.19
C LEU A 124 12.48 -4.30 -16.43
N ARG A 125 13.45 -3.87 -15.61
CA ARG A 125 14.21 -2.63 -15.82
C ARG A 125 14.92 -2.66 -17.17
N ASP A 126 15.65 -3.73 -17.47
CA ASP A 126 16.44 -3.84 -18.70
C ASP A 126 15.55 -3.88 -19.96
N GLN A 127 14.31 -4.34 -19.81
CA GLN A 127 13.28 -4.29 -20.84
C GLN A 127 12.58 -2.91 -20.95
N GLY A 128 12.91 -1.96 -20.08
CA GLY A 128 12.36 -0.60 -20.12
C GLY A 128 10.95 -0.47 -19.54
N TYR A 129 10.50 -1.42 -18.72
CA TYR A 129 9.14 -1.39 -18.15
C TYR A 129 8.98 -0.44 -16.97
N PHE A 130 10.08 0.02 -16.36
CA PHE A 130 10.02 0.92 -15.22
C PHE A 130 10.29 2.38 -15.58
N ARG A 131 9.53 3.25 -14.92
CA ARG A 131 9.72 4.70 -14.97
C ARG A 131 10.75 5.12 -13.90
N PRO A 132 11.79 5.89 -14.26
CA PRO A 132 12.66 6.53 -13.27
C PRO A 132 11.88 7.51 -12.37
N LEU A 133 12.17 7.49 -11.07
CA LEU A 133 11.41 8.20 -10.03
C LEU A 133 12.19 9.38 -9.43
N GLU A 134 13.50 9.48 -9.65
CA GLU A 134 14.36 10.48 -9.01
C GLU A 134 13.90 11.92 -9.26
N GLY A 135 13.37 12.23 -10.45
CA GLY A 135 12.83 13.55 -10.78
C GLY A 135 11.51 13.91 -10.10
N LEU A 136 10.82 12.93 -9.49
CA LEU A 136 9.60 13.16 -8.72
C LEU A 136 9.88 13.47 -7.25
N LEU A 137 11.02 13.01 -6.70
CA LEU A 137 11.33 13.15 -5.28
C LEU A 137 11.26 14.60 -4.76
N PRO A 138 11.77 15.64 -5.47
CA PRO A 138 11.68 17.02 -4.99
C PRO A 138 10.25 17.55 -4.87
N GLN A 139 9.28 16.94 -5.57
CA GLN A 139 7.87 17.31 -5.50
C GLN A 139 7.16 16.70 -4.29
N PHE A 140 7.75 15.65 -3.69
CA PHE A 140 7.18 14.91 -2.57
C PHE A 140 8.19 14.79 -1.41
N PRO A 141 8.64 15.92 -0.82
CA PRO A 141 9.69 15.91 0.19
C PRO A 141 9.32 15.12 1.46
N HIS A 142 8.03 15.02 1.78
CA HIS A 142 7.55 14.22 2.90
C HIS A 142 7.78 12.71 2.70
N ILE A 143 7.80 12.23 1.44
CA ILE A 143 8.15 10.84 1.12
C ILE A 143 9.64 10.62 1.38
N VAL A 144 10.47 11.57 0.95
CA VAL A 144 11.93 11.52 1.18
C VAL A 144 12.25 11.54 2.68
N GLU A 145 11.58 12.38 3.45
CA GLU A 145 11.71 12.45 4.90
C GLU A 145 11.27 11.14 5.58
N ALA A 146 10.15 10.56 5.15
CA ALA A 146 9.64 9.32 5.73
C ALA A 146 10.53 8.10 5.45
N ILE A 147 11.16 8.04 4.27
CA ILE A 147 12.04 6.93 3.87
C ILE A 147 13.46 7.13 4.40
N GLY A 148 13.96 8.37 4.40
CA GLY A 148 15.35 8.73 4.65
C GLY A 148 16.16 8.77 3.35
N GLN A 149 16.94 9.84 3.19
CA GLN A 149 17.75 10.06 1.98
C GLN A 149 18.77 8.94 1.76
N ASP A 150 19.49 8.52 2.80
CA ASP A 150 20.49 7.45 2.69
C ASP A 150 19.86 6.16 2.14
N VAL A 151 18.65 5.82 2.59
CA VAL A 151 17.93 4.61 2.13
C VAL A 151 17.55 4.75 0.66
N ILE A 152 17.12 5.93 0.21
CA ILE A 152 16.83 6.20 -1.20
C ILE A 152 18.11 6.04 -2.03
N ASP A 153 19.21 6.65 -1.59
CA ASP A 153 20.50 6.62 -2.29
C ASP A 153 21.03 5.19 -2.45
N TYR A 154 20.87 4.32 -1.45
CA TYR A 154 21.24 2.90 -1.53
C TYR A 154 20.37 2.08 -2.50
N ASN A 155 19.21 2.59 -2.93
CA ASN A 155 18.31 1.89 -3.84
C ASN A 155 18.42 2.35 -5.30
N PHE A 156 19.39 3.22 -5.61
CA PHE A 156 19.73 3.55 -7.00
C PHE A 156 20.30 2.33 -7.73
N MET A 157 19.86 2.14 -8.98
CA MET A 157 20.36 1.11 -9.88
C MET A 157 21.12 1.78 -11.02
N GLY A 158 22.40 2.07 -10.78
CA GLY A 158 23.16 2.99 -11.61
C GLY A 158 22.69 4.41 -11.35
N ASP A 159 22.32 5.14 -12.40
CA ASP A 159 21.94 6.56 -12.30
C ASP A 159 20.44 6.79 -12.02
N HIS A 160 19.65 5.72 -11.89
CA HIS A 160 18.18 5.81 -11.80
C HIS A 160 17.60 5.10 -10.59
N LEU A 161 16.52 5.67 -10.06
CA LEU A 161 15.69 5.08 -9.01
C LEU A 161 14.40 4.53 -9.62
N TYR A 162 14.19 3.22 -9.56
CA TYR A 162 13.03 2.57 -10.18
C TYR A 162 11.92 2.15 -9.20
N GLY A 163 12.15 2.27 -7.90
CA GLY A 163 11.18 1.92 -6.87
C GLY A 163 11.39 2.73 -5.60
N LEU A 164 10.33 2.90 -4.81
CA LEU A 164 10.43 3.49 -3.48
C LEU A 164 10.61 2.38 -2.45
N PRO A 165 11.70 2.39 -1.67
CA PRO A 165 11.91 1.37 -0.64
C PRO A 165 10.89 1.57 0.49
N THR A 166 10.21 0.48 0.88
CA THR A 166 9.12 0.51 1.87
C THR A 166 9.61 0.44 3.32
N GLY A 167 10.91 0.60 3.56
CA GLY A 167 11.51 0.67 4.90
C GLY A 167 11.43 -0.63 5.74
N PHE A 168 11.04 -1.75 5.13
CA PHE A 168 10.75 -3.00 5.86
C PHE A 168 11.98 -3.61 6.56
N TYR A 169 13.17 -3.44 6.00
CA TYR A 169 14.44 -3.91 6.58
C TYR A 169 15.58 -2.96 6.19
N LEU A 170 16.21 -2.29 7.16
CA LEU A 170 17.43 -1.49 6.93
C LEU A 170 18.71 -2.32 7.08
N GLY A 171 18.58 -3.52 7.63
CA GLY A 171 19.63 -4.50 7.84
C GLY A 171 19.04 -5.75 8.46
N GLY A 172 19.62 -6.91 8.14
CA GLY A 172 19.26 -8.20 8.72
C GLY A 172 20.51 -8.89 9.24
N THR A 173 20.39 -9.59 10.36
CA THR A 173 21.41 -10.54 10.80
C THR A 173 20.86 -11.94 10.61
N SER A 174 21.53 -12.76 9.81
CA SER A 174 21.21 -14.18 9.70
C SER A 174 21.45 -14.87 11.06
N GLY A 175 20.49 -15.66 11.54
CA GLY A 175 20.61 -16.36 12.82
C GLY A 175 19.80 -17.66 12.87
N VAL A 176 20.06 -18.49 13.88
CA VAL A 176 19.28 -19.70 14.13
C VAL A 176 18.25 -19.41 15.22
N VAL A 177 16.98 -19.66 14.92
CA VAL A 177 15.92 -19.67 15.93
C VAL A 177 15.87 -21.07 16.54
N TYR A 178 15.92 -21.13 17.86
CA TYR A 178 15.84 -22.38 18.63
C TYR A 178 14.73 -22.29 19.69
N ARG A 179 14.29 -23.46 20.18
CA ARG A 179 13.23 -23.60 21.19
C ARG A 179 13.80 -23.40 22.59
N LEU A 180 13.56 -22.23 23.18
CA LEU A 180 14.05 -21.88 24.51
C LEU A 180 13.59 -22.85 25.60
N ASP A 181 12.37 -23.35 25.51
CA ASP A 181 11.80 -24.32 26.46
C ASP A 181 12.52 -25.68 26.43
N LEU A 182 13.11 -26.08 25.30
CA LEU A 182 13.92 -27.30 25.22
C LEU A 182 15.30 -27.10 25.83
N ILE A 183 15.90 -25.93 25.64
CA ILE A 183 17.15 -25.55 26.33
C ILE A 183 16.96 -25.61 27.85
N GLU A 184 15.86 -25.04 28.36
CA GLU A 184 15.52 -25.08 29.78
C GLU A 184 15.22 -26.50 30.27
N LYS A 185 14.46 -27.29 29.50
CA LYS A 185 14.12 -28.69 29.84
C LYS A 185 15.35 -29.58 30.00
N TYR A 186 16.37 -29.37 29.17
CA TYR A 186 17.61 -30.16 29.22
C TYR A 186 18.69 -29.54 30.10
N GLY A 187 18.44 -28.38 30.72
CA GLY A 187 19.40 -27.68 31.56
C GLY A 187 20.65 -27.23 30.79
N MET A 188 20.50 -26.87 29.52
CA MET A 188 21.60 -26.44 28.66
C MET A 188 21.79 -24.92 28.73
N ASP A 189 23.00 -24.46 28.41
CA ASP A 189 23.27 -23.04 28.21
C ASP A 189 22.75 -22.56 26.85
N LYS A 190 22.52 -21.24 26.72
CA LYS A 190 22.09 -20.64 25.46
C LYS A 190 23.19 -20.79 24.40
N PRO A 191 22.88 -21.30 23.20
CA PRO A 191 23.88 -21.45 22.14
C PRO A 191 24.45 -20.10 21.70
N THR A 192 25.78 -20.02 21.61
CA THR A 192 26.52 -18.83 21.13
C THR A 192 27.34 -19.11 19.88
N CYS A 193 27.57 -20.39 19.56
CA CYS A 193 28.27 -20.84 18.37
C CYS A 193 27.60 -22.07 17.73
N LEU A 194 28.18 -22.56 16.62
CA LEU A 194 27.65 -23.72 15.90
C LEU A 194 27.80 -25.04 16.68
N ASP A 195 28.87 -25.18 17.46
CA ASP A 195 29.11 -26.38 18.26
C ASP A 195 28.04 -26.52 19.35
N ASP A 196 27.70 -25.41 20.03
CA ASP A 196 26.60 -25.37 21.02
C ASP A 196 25.25 -25.77 20.38
N LEU A 197 25.01 -25.33 19.14
CA LEU A 197 23.80 -25.70 18.39
C LEU A 197 23.80 -27.18 18.03
N GLU A 198 24.94 -27.75 17.65
CA GLU A 198 25.07 -29.19 17.37
C GLU A 198 24.75 -30.02 18.63
N GLU A 199 25.29 -29.61 19.79
CA GLU A 199 24.98 -30.25 21.07
C GLU A 199 23.49 -30.18 21.39
N PHE A 200 22.88 -29.00 21.22
CA PHE A 200 21.44 -28.84 21.41
C PHE A 200 20.63 -29.78 20.49
N PHE A 201 20.98 -29.85 19.20
CA PHE A 201 20.29 -30.73 18.27
C PHE A 201 20.48 -32.22 18.57
N LYS A 202 21.63 -32.62 19.12
CA LYS A 202 21.85 -33.99 19.62
C LYS A 202 20.92 -34.33 20.78
N GLU A 203 20.79 -33.42 21.75
CA GLU A 203 19.88 -33.63 22.89
C GLU A 203 18.41 -33.64 22.47
N VAL A 204 17.99 -32.76 21.56
CA VAL A 204 16.64 -32.82 20.98
C VAL A 204 16.42 -34.15 20.28
N LYS A 205 17.37 -34.64 19.47
CA LYS A 205 17.19 -35.89 18.74
C LYS A 205 17.11 -37.12 19.66
N LYS A 206 17.82 -37.08 20.78
CA LYS A 206 17.85 -38.14 21.80
C LYS A 206 16.56 -38.17 22.62
N ASN A 207 16.06 -37.02 23.05
CA ASN A 207 14.93 -36.93 23.97
C ASN A 207 13.57 -36.75 23.28
N GLU A 208 13.56 -36.24 22.03
CA GLU A 208 12.35 -36.03 21.20
C GLU A 208 12.53 -36.75 19.84
N PRO A 209 12.51 -38.09 19.79
CA PRO A 209 12.86 -38.85 18.59
C PRO A 209 11.97 -38.56 17.37
N GLU A 210 10.71 -38.20 17.62
CA GLU A 210 9.70 -37.81 16.62
C GLU A 210 9.83 -36.34 16.16
N MET A 211 10.63 -35.52 16.84
CA MET A 211 10.84 -34.12 16.51
C MET A 211 11.99 -33.95 15.51
N ILE A 212 11.81 -33.03 14.57
CA ILE A 212 12.89 -32.56 13.71
C ILE A 212 13.71 -31.53 14.50
N ALA A 213 14.91 -31.92 14.94
CA ALA A 213 15.78 -31.09 15.78
C ALA A 213 16.18 -29.76 15.11
N PHE A 214 16.39 -29.76 13.79
CA PHE A 214 16.62 -28.55 13.00
C PHE A 214 15.74 -28.56 11.76
N GLY A 215 14.72 -27.70 11.76
CA GLY A 215 13.79 -27.50 10.66
C GLY A 215 14.36 -26.56 9.61
N ALA A 216 15.22 -27.08 8.74
CA ALA A 216 15.63 -26.35 7.54
C ALA A 216 14.53 -26.49 6.47
N ASP A 217 13.56 -25.57 6.49
CA ASP A 217 12.60 -25.40 5.40
C ASP A 217 12.88 -24.09 4.66
N LYS A 218 12.61 -24.04 3.35
CA LYS A 218 12.88 -22.84 2.54
C LYS A 218 12.06 -21.62 2.98
N VAL A 219 10.85 -21.82 3.51
CA VAL A 219 10.03 -20.74 4.06
C VAL A 219 10.66 -20.22 5.35
N PHE A 220 11.03 -21.12 6.27
CA PHE A 220 11.75 -20.76 7.50
C PHE A 220 13.08 -20.05 7.19
N ASN A 221 13.82 -20.54 6.19
CA ASN A 221 15.11 -19.98 5.81
C ASN A 221 15.02 -18.63 5.09
N ALA A 222 13.95 -18.40 4.32
CA ALA A 222 13.67 -17.13 3.67
C ALA A 222 13.27 -16.03 4.66
N PHE A 223 12.54 -16.37 5.73
CA PHE A 223 12.09 -15.39 6.73
C PHE A 223 13.16 -14.98 7.76
N TYR A 224 14.17 -15.84 8.02
CA TYR A 224 15.23 -15.57 9.00
C TYR A 224 16.60 -15.30 8.35
N ASP A 225 16.61 -15.01 7.04
CA ASP A 225 17.84 -14.77 6.28
C ASP A 225 18.91 -15.86 6.47
N SER A 226 18.47 -17.11 6.68
CA SER A 226 19.38 -18.24 6.92
C SER A 226 19.90 -18.80 5.59
N GLY A 227 20.02 -17.95 4.57
CA GLY A 227 20.38 -18.33 3.20
C GLY A 227 21.75 -19.00 3.06
N ARG A 228 22.57 -19.00 4.12
CA ARG A 228 23.81 -19.78 4.19
C ARG A 228 23.61 -21.28 4.45
N TRP A 229 22.38 -21.74 4.72
CA TRP A 229 22.06 -23.13 5.10
C TRP A 229 21.27 -23.91 4.04
N HIS A 230 21.12 -23.37 2.82
CA HIS A 230 20.41 -24.01 1.69
C HIS A 230 20.97 -25.37 1.26
N TRP A 231 22.17 -25.75 1.68
CA TRP A 231 22.82 -27.00 1.33
C TRP A 231 22.22 -28.24 2.03
N TYR A 232 21.41 -28.06 3.08
CA TYR A 232 20.77 -29.16 3.80
C TYR A 232 19.27 -29.29 3.47
N THR A 233 18.95 -29.71 2.24
CA THR A 233 17.59 -30.19 1.90
C THR A 233 17.55 -31.72 1.97
N ARG A 234 16.66 -32.28 2.81
CA ARG A 234 16.51 -33.74 2.94
C ARG A 234 15.99 -34.39 1.64
N LYS A 235 16.65 -35.47 1.20
CA LYS A 235 16.27 -36.25 0.00
C LYS A 235 14.88 -36.89 0.06
N THR A 236 14.33 -37.12 1.26
CA THR A 236 13.06 -37.85 1.45
C THR A 236 11.82 -36.98 1.35
N HIS A 237 11.97 -35.64 1.31
CA HIS A 237 10.88 -34.68 1.07
C HIS A 237 11.36 -33.61 0.06
N PRO A 238 11.68 -33.98 -1.19
CA PRO A 238 12.20 -33.04 -2.16
C PRO A 238 11.08 -32.08 -2.63
N TYR A 239 11.21 -30.79 -2.32
CA TYR A 239 10.44 -29.75 -2.98
C TYR A 239 11.10 -29.37 -4.30
N SER A 240 10.37 -29.47 -5.42
CA SER A 240 10.85 -29.10 -6.76
C SER A 240 10.99 -27.57 -6.88
N ARG A 241 12.18 -27.12 -7.27
CA ARG A 241 12.50 -25.70 -7.50
C ARG A 241 11.80 -25.25 -8.79
N GLY A 242 10.95 -24.23 -8.71
CA GLY A 242 10.66 -23.36 -9.84
C GLY A 242 11.53 -22.10 -9.70
N GLY A 243 12.67 -22.07 -10.39
CA GLY A 243 13.60 -20.94 -10.42
C GLY A 243 14.87 -21.15 -9.59
N GLU A 244 16.02 -21.21 -10.27
CA GLU A 244 17.35 -21.07 -9.65
C GLU A 244 17.53 -19.63 -9.16
N ALA A 245 17.93 -19.46 -7.90
CA ALA A 245 18.47 -18.19 -7.45
C ALA A 245 19.78 -17.97 -8.22
N ALA A 246 19.84 -16.91 -9.01
CA ALA A 246 21.03 -16.49 -9.71
C ALA A 246 22.18 -16.36 -8.71
N GLY A 247 23.25 -17.12 -8.93
CA GLY A 247 24.47 -17.00 -8.17
C GLY A 247 25.08 -15.62 -8.40
N VAL A 248 25.47 -14.98 -7.30
CA VAL A 248 26.43 -13.89 -7.35
C VAL A 248 27.76 -14.50 -6.90
N THR A 249 28.60 -14.81 -7.88
CA THR A 249 30.06 -14.82 -7.73
C THR A 249 30.58 -13.43 -8.03
#